data_AF-A0A3C0MDP5-F1
#
_entry.id   AF-A0A3C0MDP5-F1
#
_cell.length_a   1.000
_cell.length_b   1.000
_cell.length_c   1.000
_cell.angle_alpha   90.00
_cell.angle_beta   90.00
_cell.angle_gamma   90.00
#
_symmetry.space_group_name_H-M   'P 1'
#
loop_
_entity.id
_entity.type
_entity.pdbx_description
1 polymer ?
#
loop_
_entity_poly.entity_id
_entity_poly.type
_entity_poly.pdbx_seq_one_letter_code
_entity_poly.pdbx_strand_id
1 'polypeptide(L)' 'QLYRVINGDSGVSPEMAVRLSKGIGSTPETWLGMQQAYDLSQIEAGAIRVSKIKLPASAHD' A
#
# COMPACT_ATOMS: atom_id res chain seq x y z
N GLN A 1 13.14 -15.22 -2.85
CA GLN A 1 11.94 -14.36 -2.83
C GLN A 1 12.01 -13.35 -1.70
N LEU A 2 12.23 -13.75 -0.43
CA LEU A 2 12.41 -12.83 0.72
C LEU A 2 13.42 -11.68 0.50
N TYR A 3 14.52 -11.93 -0.20
CA TYR A 3 15.55 -10.93 -0.50
C TYR A 3 15.01 -9.69 -1.24
N ARG A 4 14.02 -9.83 -2.13
CA ARG A 4 13.47 -8.70 -2.90
C ARG A 4 12.57 -7.80 -2.06
N VAL A 5 11.88 -8.36 -1.08
CA VAL A 5 11.06 -7.59 -0.12
C VAL A 5 11.94 -6.81 0.84
N ILE A 6 13.04 -7.42 1.30
CA ILE A 6 14.03 -6.73 2.15
C ILE A 6 14.70 -5.57 1.39
N ASN A 7 14.93 -5.73 0.08
CA ASN A 7 15.50 -4.68 -0.77
C ASN A 7 14.49 -3.60 -1.22
N GLY A 8 13.22 -3.69 -0.81
CA GLY A 8 12.18 -2.73 -1.24
C GLY A 8 11.76 -2.86 -2.71
N ASP A 9 12.28 -3.85 -3.44
CA ASP A 9 11.96 -4.13 -4.84
C ASP A 9 10.61 -4.84 -5.04
N SER A 10 10.01 -5.32 -3.95
CA SER A 10 8.68 -5.93 -3.96
C SER A 10 7.97 -5.66 -2.64
N GLY A 11 6.74 -5.12 -2.69
CA GLY A 11 5.94 -4.90 -1.48
C GLY A 11 5.62 -6.19 -0.72
N VAL A 12 5.19 -6.06 0.53
CA VAL A 12 4.78 -7.20 1.37
C VAL A 12 3.48 -7.81 0.83
N SER A 13 3.58 -8.96 0.16
CA SER A 13 2.43 -9.77 -0.25
C SER A 13 1.84 -10.56 0.94
N PRO A 14 0.60 -11.10 0.83
CA PRO A 14 0.03 -11.95 1.88
C PRO A 14 0.89 -13.17 2.24
N GLU A 15 1.49 -13.82 1.25
CA GLU A 15 2.40 -14.95 1.50
C GLU A 15 3.65 -14.52 2.29
N MET A 16 4.18 -13.34 1.96
CA MET A 16 5.33 -12.77 2.65
C MET A 16 5.00 -12.34 4.07
N ALA A 17 3.81 -11.78 4.32
CA ALA A 17 3.33 -11.46 5.65
C ALA A 17 3.27 -12.71 6.56
N VAL A 18 2.82 -13.85 6.03
CA VAL A 18 2.85 -15.13 6.77
C VAL A 18 4.28 -15.60 7.04
N ARG A 19 5.20 -15.45 6.08
CA ARG A 19 6.62 -15.81 6.26
C ARG A 19 7.29 -14.92 7.32
N LEU A 20 7.01 -13.63 7.33
CA LEU A 20 7.53 -12.66 8.32
C LEU A 20 6.96 -12.94 9.72
N SER A 21 5.67 -13.21 9.82
CA SER A 21 5.05 -13.61 11.10
C SER A 21 5.71 -14.85 11.69
N LYS A 22 5.99 -15.87 10.87
CA LYS A 22 6.65 -17.11 11.32
C LYS A 22 8.14 -16.93 11.63
N GLY A 23 8.84 -16.07 10.90
CA GLY A 23 10.29 -15.93 10.98
C GLY A 23 10.78 -14.83 11.93
N ILE A 24 10.02 -13.75 12.06
CA ILE A 24 10.40 -12.54 12.81
C ILE A 24 9.43 -12.28 13.97
N GLY A 25 8.17 -12.69 13.84
CA GLY A 25 7.12 -12.44 14.81
C GLY A 25 6.10 -11.40 14.33
N SER A 26 5.23 -10.97 15.24
CA SER A 26 4.01 -10.20 14.92
C SER A 26 3.00 -11.01 14.07
N THR A 27 1.91 -10.38 13.63
CA THR A 27 0.86 -11.02 12.83
C THR A 27 0.97 -10.64 11.35
N PRO A 28 0.48 -11.49 10.42
CA PRO A 28 0.43 -11.14 9.00
C PRO A 28 -0.29 -9.81 8.73
N GLU A 29 -1.36 -9.52 9.48
CA GLU A 29 -2.14 -8.29 9.35
C GLU A 29 -1.30 -7.05 9.71
N THR A 30 -0.45 -7.13 10.74
CA THR A 30 0.48 -6.04 11.07
C THR A 30 1.42 -5.75 9.91
N TRP A 31 2.00 -6.79 9.30
CA TRP A 31 2.92 -6.64 8.17
C TRP A 31 2.25 -6.06 6.92
N LEU A 32 1.02 -6.48 6.63
CA LEU A 32 0.23 -5.91 5.53
C LEU A 32 -0.15 -4.46 5.80
N GLY A 33 -0.52 -4.12 7.04
CA GLY A 33 -0.83 -2.75 7.44
C GLY A 33 0.36 -1.80 7.26
N MET A 34 1.58 -2.27 7.53
CA MET A 34 2.79 -1.49 7.27
C MET A 34 2.99 -1.19 5.78
N GLN A 35 2.75 -2.16 4.90
CA GLN A 35 2.82 -1.95 3.45
C GLN A 35 1.76 -0.95 2.98
N GLN A 36 0.53 -1.08 3.47
CA GLN A 36 -0.55 -0.14 3.14
C GLN A 36 -0.23 1.28 3.58
N ALA A 37 0.31 1.46 4.79
CA ALA A 37 0.71 2.78 5.28
C ALA A 37 1.84 3.38 4.44
N TYR A 38 2.83 2.57 4.05
CA TYR A 38 3.89 2.99 3.14
C TYR A 38 3.33 3.40 1.77
N ASP A 39 2.49 2.57 1.16
CA ASP A 39 1.88 2.86 -0.15
C ASP A 39 1.07 4.15 -0.10
N LEU A 40 0.28 4.36 0.95
CA LEU A 40 -0.49 5.60 1.14
C LEU A 40 0.43 6.82 1.26
N SER A 41 1.50 6.74 2.05
CA SER A 41 2.46 7.84 2.20
C SER A 41 3.12 8.23 0.87
N GLN A 42 3.44 7.24 0.02
CA GLN A 42 4.02 7.49 -1.30
C GLN A 42 3.01 8.15 -2.25
N ILE A 43 1.74 7.74 -2.17
CA ILE A 43 0.64 8.34 -2.93
C ILE A 43 0.45 9.81 -2.52
N GLU A 44 0.39 10.07 -1.21
CA GLU A 44 0.26 11.43 -0.64
C GLU A 44 1.44 12.33 -1.02
N ALA A 45 2.65 11.77 -1.15
CA ALA A 45 3.83 12.48 -1.62
C ALA A 45 3.78 12.86 -3.12
N GLY A 46 2.69 12.55 -3.82
CA GLY A 46 2.45 12.95 -5.20
C GLY A 46 2.75 11.87 -6.24
N ALA A 47 2.87 10.60 -5.82
CA ALA A 47 3.06 9.49 -6.76
C ALA A 47 1.84 9.24 -7.66
N ILE A 48 0.66 9.77 -7.32
CA ILE A 48 -0.53 9.71 -8.16
C ILE A 48 -0.96 11.12 -8.56
N ARG A 49 -1.01 11.40 -9.87
CA ARG A 49 -1.64 12.60 -10.42
C ARG A 49 -3.15 12.43 -10.44
N VAL A 50 -3.85 13.10 -9.51
CA VAL A 50 -5.31 13.13 -9.48
C VAL A 50 -5.81 14.45 -10.09
N SER A 51 -6.56 14.36 -11.19
CA SER A 51 -7.29 15.51 -11.74
C SER A 51 -8.61 15.68 -10.98
N LYS A 52 -8.87 16.88 -10.44
CA LYS A 52 -10.18 17.19 -9.83
C LYS A 52 -11.28 16.98 -10.87
N ILE A 53 -12.23 16.10 -10.58
CA ILE A 53 -13.41 15.90 -11.43
C ILE A 53 -14.27 17.17 -11.31
N LYS A 54 -14.52 17.86 -12.44
CA LYS A 54 -15.54 18.92 -12.49
C LYS A 54 -16.90 18.23 -12.43
N LEU A 55 -17.59 18.37 -11.29
CA LEU A 55 -19.00 18.01 -11.21
C LEU A 55 -19.78 18.93 -12.17
N PRO A 56 -20.61 18.39 -13.08
CA PRO A 56 -21.50 19.22 -13.86
C PRO A 56 -22.45 19.93 -12.88
N ALA A 57 -22.53 21.26 -12.98
CA ALA A 57 -23.53 22.03 -12.27
C ALA A 57 -24.90 21.42 -12.62
N SER A 58 -25.60 20.98 -11.59
CA SER A 58 -26.86 20.27 -11.69
C SER A 58 -27.82 21.06 -12.59
N ALA A 59 -28.15 20.50 -13.75
CA ALA A 59 -29.21 21.00 -14.61
C ALA A 59 -30.54 20.51 -14.01
N HIS A 60 -31.10 21.31 -13.10
CA HIS A 60 -32.51 21.26 -12.75
C HIS A 60 -33.13 22.59 -13.18
N ASP A 61 -33.67 22.59 -14.40
CA ASP A 61 -34.79 23.45 -14.82
C ASP A 61 -36.07 22.62 -14.71
#